data_AF-A0A2I3HEJ5-F1
#
_entry.id   AF-A0A2I3HEJ5-F1
#
_cell.length_a   1.000
_cell.length_b   1.000
_cell.length_c   1.000
_cell.angle_alpha   90.00
_cell.angle_beta   90.00
_cell.angle_gamma   90.00
#
_symmetry.space_group_name_H-M   'P 1'
#
loop_
_entity.id
_entity.type
_entity.pdbx_description
1 polymer ?
#
loop_
_entity_poly.entity_id
_entity_poly.type
_entity_poly.pdbx_seq_one_letter_code
_entity_poly.pdbx_strand_id
1 'polypeptide(L)'
;MADFLKELPVYDKSNFSRFHGDSVCKASNQRPSVYLPTRGYPSEQIIVTEKTNILPRYLHQRDPEPVELESATSAPLRKVALTHSPERHEDT
;
A
#
# COMPACT_ATOMS: atom_id res chain seq x y z
N MET A 1 22.09 17.52 36.24
CA MET A 1 21.50 16.43 35.43
C MET A 1 19.97 16.48 35.42
N ALA A 2 19.31 16.70 36.56
CA ALA A 2 17.85 16.61 36.68
C ALA A 2 17.06 17.78 36.04
N ASP A 3 17.69 18.92 35.78
CA ASP A 3 16.98 20.10 35.26
C ASP A 3 16.46 19.94 33.83
N PHE A 4 17.06 19.05 33.04
CA PHE A 4 16.58 18.71 31.69
C PHE A 4 15.19 18.04 31.71
N LEU A 5 14.78 17.42 32.81
CA LEU A 5 13.53 16.66 32.91
C LEU A 5 12.34 17.47 33.46
N LYS A 6 12.52 18.77 33.74
CA LYS A 6 11.52 19.58 34.48
C LYS A 6 10.42 20.19 33.62
N GLU A 7 10.57 20.20 32.30
CA GLU A 7 9.66 20.91 31.37
C GLU A 7 9.17 20.00 30.24
N LEU A 8 8.64 18.84 30.60
CA LEU A 8 8.00 17.97 29.61
C LEU A 8 6.71 18.62 29.06
N PRO A 9 6.34 18.39 27.79
CA PRO A 9 5.13 18.96 27.21
C PRO A 9 3.88 18.63 28.03
N VAL A 10 3.10 19.67 28.37
CA VAL A 10 1.81 19.55 29.05
C VAL A 10 0.73 20.17 28.18
N TYR A 11 -0.11 19.33 27.58
CA TYR A 11 -1.28 19.79 26.82
C TYR A 11 -2.41 20.27 27.74
N ASP A 12 -2.65 19.54 28.85
CA ASP A 12 -3.56 19.94 29.92
C ASP A 12 -3.02 19.41 31.27
N LYS A 13 -2.89 20.31 32.25
CA LYS A 13 -2.43 20.02 33.63
C LYS A 13 -3.39 19.10 34.37
N SER A 14 -4.66 19.03 33.94
CA SER A 14 -5.70 18.24 34.59
C SER A 14 -5.66 16.75 34.24
N ASN A 15 -5.10 16.38 33.08
CA ASN A 15 -5.17 15.03 32.50
C ASN A 15 -4.76 13.89 33.46
N PHE A 16 -3.75 14.13 34.30
CA PHE A 16 -3.21 13.12 35.21
C PHE A 16 -3.25 13.53 36.69
N SER A 17 -3.76 14.72 37.03
CA SER A 17 -3.73 15.23 38.40
C SER A 17 -4.60 14.42 39.38
N ARG A 18 -5.56 13.65 38.86
CA ARG A 18 -6.51 12.82 39.65
C ARG A 18 -6.33 11.32 39.45
N PHE A 19 -5.32 10.90 38.69
CA PHE A 19 -5.10 9.47 38.42
C PHE A 19 -4.58 8.76 39.67
N HIS A 20 -5.24 7.67 40.09
CA HIS A 20 -4.84 6.86 41.25
C HIS A 20 -4.70 5.39 40.83
N GLY A 21 -3.48 4.85 40.89
CA GLY A 21 -3.18 3.48 40.45
C GLY A 21 -3.70 2.37 41.36
N ASP A 22 -3.99 2.69 42.63
CA ASP A 22 -4.34 1.69 43.65
C ASP A 22 -5.84 1.37 43.75
N SER A 23 -6.69 1.91 42.87
CA SER A 23 -8.11 1.55 42.86
C SER A 23 -8.30 0.15 42.24
N VAL A 24 -7.96 -0.89 43.01
CA VAL A 24 -8.22 -2.32 42.79
C VAL A 24 -8.55 -2.65 41.34
N CYS A 25 -7.51 -2.72 40.51
CA CYS A 25 -7.61 -3.02 39.10
C CYS A 25 -8.28 -4.39 38.89
N LYS A 26 -9.60 -4.42 38.74
CA LYS A 26 -10.27 -5.49 38.00
C LYS A 26 -9.95 -5.27 36.53
N ALA A 27 -8.73 -5.67 36.14
CA ALA A 27 -8.22 -5.62 34.77
C ALA A 27 -9.16 -6.31 33.75
N SER A 28 -10.14 -7.08 34.22
CA SER A 28 -11.15 -7.74 33.39
C SER A 28 -12.36 -6.87 32.98
N ASN A 29 -12.63 -5.73 33.64
CA ASN A 29 -13.91 -5.01 33.49
C ASN A 29 -13.83 -3.65 32.76
N GLN A 30 -12.67 -3.27 32.24
CA GLN A 30 -12.44 -1.94 31.66
C GLN A 30 -12.21 -1.96 30.16
N ARG A 31 -12.72 -2.97 29.44
CA ARG A 31 -12.72 -2.93 27.98
C ARG A 31 -13.58 -1.74 27.55
N PRO A 32 -13.04 -0.76 26.79
CA PRO A 32 -13.85 0.28 26.21
C PRO A 32 -15.00 -0.34 25.42
N SER A 33 -16.18 0.25 25.52
CA SER A 33 -17.32 -0.17 24.71
C SER A 33 -16.95 -0.15 23.22
N VAL A 34 -17.32 -1.18 22.49
CA VAL A 34 -17.10 -1.23 21.04
C VAL A 34 -18.06 -0.26 20.35
N TYR A 35 -17.55 0.56 19.42
CA TYR A 35 -18.39 1.40 18.59
C TYR A 35 -19.21 0.54 17.63
N LEU A 36 -20.54 0.64 17.73
CA LEU A 36 -21.47 -0.01 16.81
C LEU A 36 -22.10 1.06 15.90
N PRO A 37 -21.66 1.19 14.63
CA PRO A 37 -22.19 2.19 13.71
C PRO A 37 -23.68 1.92 13.44
N THR A 38 -24.55 2.88 13.76
CA THR A 38 -26.02 2.77 13.54
C THR A 38 -26.51 3.51 12.31
N ARG A 39 -25.71 4.43 11.78
CA ARG A 39 -26.01 5.25 10.61
C ARG A 39 -24.89 5.11 9.59
N GLY A 40 -25.25 4.95 8.33
CA GLY A 40 -24.30 5.03 7.22
C GLY A 40 -24.06 6.47 6.84
N TYR A 41 -22.80 6.90 6.84
CA TYR A 41 -22.38 8.17 6.25
C TYR A 41 -21.53 7.84 5.02
N PRO A 42 -21.87 8.37 3.83
CA PRO A 42 -21.06 8.14 2.64
C PRO A 42 -19.70 8.82 2.79
N SER A 43 -18.64 8.18 2.31
CA SER A 43 -17.32 8.82 2.24
C SER A 43 -17.30 9.83 1.10
N GLU A 44 -16.71 11.01 1.35
CA GLU A 44 -16.60 12.07 0.34
C GLU A 44 -15.62 11.72 -0.79
N GLN A 45 -14.59 10.91 -0.48
CA GLN A 45 -13.54 10.52 -1.40
C GLN A 45 -13.22 9.04 -1.23
N ILE A 46 -12.68 8.43 -2.29
CA ILE A 46 -12.20 7.04 -2.28
C ILE A 46 -10.73 7.00 -2.65
N ILE A 47 -9.97 6.11 -2.00
CA ILE A 47 -8.57 5.87 -2.35
C ILE A 47 -8.55 4.95 -3.57
N VAL A 48 -8.00 5.43 -4.68
CA VAL A 48 -7.86 4.67 -5.92
C VAL A 48 -6.38 4.42 -6.19
N THR A 49 -6.03 3.16 -6.46
CA THR A 49 -4.70 2.80 -6.91
C THR A 49 -4.64 2.78 -8.44
N GLU A 50 -3.57 3.33 -9.00
CA GLU A 50 -3.33 3.26 -10.43
C GLU A 50 -3.11 1.81 -10.87
N LYS A 51 -3.85 1.38 -11.89
CA LYS A 51 -3.80 -0.01 -12.41
C LYS A 51 -2.63 -0.27 -13.36
N THR A 52 -1.95 0.78 -13.80
CA THR A 52 -0.88 0.62 -14.80
C THR A 52 0.32 -0.08 -14.17
N ASN A 53 0.94 -0.99 -14.92
CA ASN A 53 2.15 -1.66 -14.47
C ASN A 53 3.26 -0.61 -14.21
N ILE A 54 4.03 -0.83 -13.15
CA ILE A 54 5.08 0.11 -12.72
C ILE A 54 6.24 0.20 -13.71
N LEU A 55 6.54 -0.87 -14.45
CA LEU A 55 7.63 -0.91 -15.41
C LEU A 55 7.39 0.00 -16.62
N PRO A 56 6.27 -0.12 -17.38
CA PRO A 56 6.02 0.80 -18.49
C PRO A 56 5.87 2.24 -17.99
N ARG A 57 5.26 2.50 -16.83
CA ARG A 57 5.20 3.86 -16.27
C ARG A 57 6.59 4.45 -16.06
N TYR A 58 7.51 3.67 -15.49
CA TYR A 58 8.89 4.08 -15.28
C TYR A 58 9.62 4.37 -16.60
N LEU A 59 9.45 3.53 -17.63
CA LEU A 59 10.08 3.74 -18.93
C LEU A 59 9.54 5.01 -19.63
N HIS A 60 8.22 5.23 -19.67
CA HIS A 60 7.63 6.45 -20.24
C HIS A 60 8.08 7.74 -19.53
N GLN A 61 8.32 7.68 -18.22
CA GLN A 61 8.81 8.83 -17.46
C GLN A 61 10.27 9.18 -17.81
N ARG A 62 11.06 8.21 -18.29
CA ARG A 62 12.45 8.44 -18.69
C ARG A 62 12.56 8.93 -20.12
N ASP A 63 11.76 8.36 -21.02
CA ASP A 63 11.74 8.70 -22.44
C ASP A 63 10.30 9.03 -22.85
N PRO A 64 9.89 10.31 -22.81
CA PRO A 64 8.56 10.75 -23.22
C PRO A 64 8.44 10.74 -24.75
N GLU A 65 8.57 9.57 -25.36
CA GLU A 65 8.21 9.39 -26.77
C GLU A 65 6.68 9.48 -26.93
N PRO A 66 6.16 10.10 -28.00
CA PRO A 66 4.71 10.30 -28.18
C PRO A 66 4.01 8.96 -28.46
N VAL A 67 3.16 8.52 -27.53
CA VAL A 67 2.32 7.32 -27.71
C VAL A 67 0.96 7.72 -28.29
N GLU A 68 0.79 7.54 -29.60
CA GLU A 68 -0.54 7.38 -30.20
C GLU A 68 -1.09 6.01 -29.78
N LEU A 69 -1.98 6.00 -28.79
CA LEU A 69 -2.70 4.80 -28.42
C LEU A 69 -3.89 4.64 -29.37
N GLU A 70 -3.62 4.13 -30.57
CA GLU A 70 -4.68 3.57 -31.41
C GLU A 70 -5.34 2.43 -30.63
N SER A 71 -6.61 2.67 -30.32
CA SER A 71 -7.54 1.68 -29.81
C SER A 71 -7.53 0.46 -30.71
N ALA A 72 -7.28 -0.72 -30.15
CA ALA A 72 -8.16 -1.88 -30.26
C ALA A 72 -7.40 -3.17 -29.91
N THR A 73 -8.16 -4.12 -29.38
CA THR A 73 -7.93 -5.56 -29.50
C THR A 73 -6.94 -5.96 -30.62
N SER A 74 -5.71 -6.33 -30.28
CA SER A 74 -4.84 -7.02 -31.23
C SER A 74 -3.82 -7.84 -30.46
N ALA A 75 -4.15 -9.11 -30.27
CA ALA A 75 -3.25 -10.09 -29.66
C ALA A 75 -2.06 -10.40 -30.59
N PRO A 76 -0.82 -10.49 -30.10
CA PRO A 76 0.28 -11.05 -30.90
C PRO A 76 0.59 -12.51 -30.53
N LEU A 77 0.18 -13.39 -31.46
CA LEU A 77 0.87 -14.55 -32.04
C LEU A 77 1.67 -15.52 -31.12
N ARG A 78 1.09 -16.72 -30.95
CA ARG A 78 1.81 -17.94 -30.53
C ARG A 78 2.86 -18.30 -31.58
N LYS A 79 4.15 -18.23 -31.24
CA LYS A 79 5.23 -18.76 -32.09
C LYS A 79 5.29 -20.28 -31.94
N VAL A 80 4.88 -21.02 -32.97
CA VAL A 80 5.12 -22.46 -33.08
C VAL A 80 6.60 -22.70 -33.42
N ALA A 81 7.26 -23.56 -32.66
CA ALA A 81 8.64 -23.97 -32.93
C ALA A 81 8.66 -25.02 -34.05
N LEU A 82 9.22 -24.66 -35.21
CA LEU A 82 9.51 -25.61 -36.29
C LEU A 82 10.87 -26.26 -35.99
N THR A 83 10.85 -27.52 -35.56
CA THR A 83 12.03 -28.36 -35.45
C THR A 83 12.46 -28.81 -36.84
N HIS A 84 13.63 -28.38 -37.31
CA HIS A 84 14.29 -29.04 -38.44
C HIS A 84 15.79 -29.16 -38.16
N SER A 85 16.19 -30.36 -37.75
CA SER A 85 17.58 -30.81 -37.69
C SER A 85 18.09 -31.05 -39.12
N PRO A 86 19.29 -30.60 -39.50
CA PRO A 86 19.94 -31.12 -40.69
C PRO A 86 21.01 -32.14 -40.31
N GLU A 87 20.75 -33.42 -40.58
CA GLU A 87 21.82 -34.34 -40.99
C GLU A 87 22.15 -34.07 -42.46
N ARG A 88 23.44 -34.04 -42.84
CA ARG A 88 24.09 -34.91 -43.86
C ARG A 88 25.57 -34.53 -44.06
N HIS A 89 26.51 -35.43 -43.77
CA HIS A 89 27.29 -36.32 -44.67
C HIS A 89 28.54 -35.64 -45.26
N GLU A 90 29.72 -36.10 -44.82
CA GLU A 90 31.02 -35.70 -45.38
C GLU A 90 31.49 -36.77 -46.38
N ASP A 91 31.73 -36.36 -47.62
CA ASP A 91 32.46 -37.12 -48.63
C ASP A 91 33.79 -36.41 -48.89
N THR A 92 34.92 -37.02 -48.50
CA THR A 92 36.21 -37.12 -49.21
C THR A 92 37.15 -38.01 -48.41
#